data_AF-A0A943AM11-F1
#
_entry.id   AF-A0A943AM11-F1
#
_cell.length_a   1.000
_cell.length_b   1.000
_cell.length_c   1.000
_cell.angle_alpha   90.00
_cell.angle_beta   90.00
_cell.angle_gamma   90.00
#
_symmetry.space_group_name_H-M   'P 1'
#
loop_
_entity.id
_entity.type
_entity.pdbx_description
1 polymer ?
#
loop_
_entity_poly.entity_id
_entity_poly.type
_entity_poly.pdbx_seq_one_letter_code
_entity_poly.pdbx_strand_id
1 'polypeptide(L)'
;DNLRWVTRLENALDNPITRKRIIMRCGSIEAFLANPSLLKESDVTPDFSWMRTVTDAEAQVSKERLLAWAESDKQTSGGALGEWVYGRQSISQNDGQSSNVDEIDKLQSDSLNGWGQIPPRAYERPVEPEQRKPNVMLSLTPGAAQEIYFYNDKPNEYPCTPQEYSGDPLTAYAANLTENAVYWRNNNGDREYVVDKYGFSEDRNSLYIMTKSAYVWRDRDDGDSIAVPIANLNKDEFSEDELNYQLGEVIYDDNLFVHKRVETGFMPKEYLEELFDECIGKKNKKIDKN
;
A
#
# COMPACT_ATOMS: atom_id res chain seq x y z
N ASP A 1 23.47 4.60 -13.95
CA ASP A 1 23.11 3.50 -13.01
C ASP A 1 23.99 3.42 -11.77
N ASN A 2 25.32 3.43 -11.90
CA ASN A 2 26.31 4.01 -10.97
C ASN A 2 25.87 4.80 -9.71
N LEU A 3 25.28 5.97 -9.96
CA LEU A 3 25.26 7.05 -8.97
C LEU A 3 24.06 6.95 -8.03
N ARG A 4 22.92 6.43 -8.49
CA ARG A 4 21.70 6.33 -7.67
C ARG A 4 21.86 5.38 -6.49
N TRP A 5 22.65 4.31 -6.61
CA TRP A 5 22.90 3.39 -5.49
C TRP A 5 23.94 3.93 -4.51
N VAL A 6 24.94 4.68 -5.00
CA VAL A 6 25.92 5.38 -4.14
C VAL A 6 25.16 6.35 -3.23
N THR A 7 24.29 7.18 -3.82
CA THR A 7 23.50 8.17 -3.06
C THR A 7 22.54 7.53 -2.05
N ARG A 8 21.93 6.37 -2.38
CA ARG A 8 21.06 5.65 -1.43
C ARG A 8 21.83 5.09 -0.24
N LEU A 9 23.02 4.54 -0.48
CA LEU A 9 23.86 4.00 0.58
C LEU A 9 24.43 5.12 1.46
N GLU A 10 24.90 6.21 0.85
CA GLU A 10 25.36 7.40 1.56
C GLU A 10 24.27 7.96 2.48
N ASN A 11 23.06 8.18 1.96
CA ASN A 11 21.92 8.63 2.76
C ASN A 11 21.57 7.67 3.91
N ALA A 12 21.71 6.36 3.70
CA ALA A 12 21.47 5.36 4.74
C ALA A 12 22.55 5.39 5.84
N LEU A 13 23.81 5.61 5.48
CA LEU A 13 24.93 5.71 6.42
C LEU A 13 24.97 7.07 7.14
N ASP A 14 24.47 8.13 6.52
CA ASP A 14 24.33 9.45 7.14
C ASP A 14 23.28 9.44 8.26
N ASN A 15 22.24 8.61 8.15
CA ASN A 15 21.29 8.41 9.23
C ASN A 15 21.96 7.72 10.45
N PRO A 16 22.09 8.40 11.61
CA PRO A 16 22.81 7.87 12.76
C PRO A 16 22.20 6.59 13.32
N ILE A 17 20.87 6.44 13.24
CA ILE A 17 20.13 5.26 13.72
C ILE A 17 20.49 4.06 12.85
N THR A 18 20.42 4.23 11.53
CA THR A 18 20.75 3.17 10.55
C THR A 18 22.22 2.79 10.66
N ARG A 19 23.12 3.77 10.75
CA ARG A 19 24.56 3.53 10.93
C ARG A 19 24.86 2.73 12.19
N LYS A 20 24.28 3.10 13.34
CA LYS A 20 24.46 2.36 14.61
C LYS A 20 23.96 0.92 14.50
N ARG A 21 22.81 0.69 13.85
CA ARG A 21 22.25 -0.66 13.61
C ARG A 21 23.19 -1.53 12.78
N ILE A 22 23.77 -0.97 11.71
CA ILE A 22 24.74 -1.68 10.88
C ILE A 22 25.99 -2.03 11.69
N ILE A 23 26.54 -1.08 12.45
CA ILE A 23 27.70 -1.32 13.32
C ILE A 23 27.41 -2.42 14.34
N MET A 24 26.24 -2.42 14.99
CA MET A 24 25.91 -3.48 15.95
C MET A 24 25.78 -4.87 15.33
N ARG A 25 25.25 -4.97 14.11
CA ARG A 25 25.01 -6.26 13.43
C ARG A 25 26.25 -6.79 12.73
N CYS A 26 27.02 -5.91 12.10
CA CYS A 26 28.18 -6.26 11.30
C CYS A 26 29.52 -6.03 12.02
N GLY A 27 29.51 -5.44 13.22
CA GLY A 27 30.70 -5.07 13.99
C GLY A 27 31.32 -3.74 13.56
N SER A 28 31.36 -3.45 12.26
CA SER A 28 31.78 -2.14 11.73
C SER A 28 31.16 -1.87 10.35
N ILE A 29 31.31 -0.63 9.86
CA ILE A 29 30.85 -0.26 8.51
C ILE A 29 31.72 -0.95 7.45
N GLU A 30 33.02 -1.08 7.67
CA GLU A 30 33.95 -1.75 6.77
C GLU A 30 33.63 -3.24 6.63
N ALA A 31 33.24 -3.89 7.73
CA ALA A 31 32.80 -5.29 7.69
C ALA A 31 31.49 -5.44 6.90
N PHE A 32 30.57 -4.49 7.02
CA PHE A 32 29.35 -4.44 6.20
C PHE A 32 29.66 -4.23 4.71
N LEU A 33 30.54 -3.28 4.36
CA LEU A 33 30.93 -3.03 2.97
C LEU A 33 31.67 -4.22 2.34
N ALA A 34 32.47 -4.94 3.14
CA ALA A 34 33.16 -6.15 2.70
C ALA A 34 32.20 -7.34 2.50
N ASN A 35 31.12 -7.43 3.30
CA ASN A 35 30.11 -8.47 3.16
C ASN A 35 28.71 -7.98 3.57
N PRO A 36 27.93 -7.40 2.63
CA PRO A 36 26.59 -6.91 2.93
C PRO A 36 25.59 -8.00 3.31
N SER A 37 25.89 -9.28 3.02
CA SER A 37 25.03 -10.41 3.36
C SER A 37 24.91 -10.64 4.87
N LEU A 38 25.75 -9.99 5.69
CA LEU A 38 25.64 -9.99 7.16
C LEU A 38 24.32 -9.38 7.66
N LEU A 39 23.63 -8.57 6.84
CA LEU A 39 22.32 -7.99 7.16
C LEU A 39 21.12 -8.84 6.72
N LYS A 40 21.34 -10.01 6.08
CA LYS A 40 20.23 -10.86 5.64
C LYS A 40 19.33 -11.22 6.84
N GLU A 41 18.04 -11.00 6.66
CA GLU A 41 17.02 -11.14 7.70
C GLU A 41 17.03 -12.56 8.30
N SER A 42 17.08 -12.62 9.63
CA SER A 42 16.57 -13.74 10.40
C SER A 42 15.05 -13.61 10.48
N ASP A 43 14.33 -14.73 10.42
CA ASP A 43 12.87 -14.83 10.45
C ASP A 43 12.22 -13.74 11.33
N VAL A 44 11.55 -12.78 10.69
CA VAL A 44 10.73 -11.78 11.38
C VAL A 44 9.62 -12.55 12.10
N THR A 45 9.50 -12.35 13.40
CA THR A 45 8.42 -12.97 14.17
C THR A 45 7.07 -12.53 13.58
N PRO A 46 6.15 -13.45 13.24
CA PRO A 46 4.82 -13.12 12.69
C PRO A 46 3.90 -12.34 13.66
N ASP A 47 4.43 -11.95 14.81
CA ASP A 47 3.73 -11.16 15.80
C ASP A 47 3.68 -9.69 15.34
N PHE A 48 2.52 -9.29 14.85
CA PHE A 48 2.20 -7.91 14.49
C PHE A 48 1.45 -7.18 15.61
N SER A 49 1.33 -7.75 16.82
CA SER A 49 0.61 -7.11 17.94
C SER A 49 1.22 -5.78 18.38
N TRP A 50 2.49 -5.53 18.04
CA TRP A 50 3.17 -4.26 18.23
C TRP A 50 2.77 -3.19 17.20
N MET A 51 2.09 -3.53 16.10
CA MET A 51 1.65 -2.57 15.11
C MET A 51 0.31 -1.94 15.52
N ARG A 52 0.33 -0.65 15.86
CA ARG A 52 -0.88 0.17 16.05
C ARG A 52 -0.74 1.50 15.32
N THR A 53 -1.86 2.20 15.15
CA THR A 53 -1.85 3.59 14.69
C THR A 53 -1.05 4.46 15.67
N VAL A 54 -0.11 5.24 15.13
CA VAL A 54 0.78 6.13 15.89
C VAL A 54 0.36 7.58 15.60
N THR A 55 0.24 8.39 16.64
CA THR A 55 0.01 9.84 16.50
C THR A 55 1.31 10.57 16.15
N ASP A 56 1.23 11.76 15.55
CA ASP A 56 2.42 12.55 15.19
C ASP A 56 3.33 12.82 16.40
N ALA A 57 2.74 13.04 17.58
CA ALA A 57 3.47 13.24 18.83
C ALA A 57 4.23 11.97 19.27
N GLU A 58 3.56 10.81 19.23
CA GLU A 58 4.21 9.53 19.55
C GLU A 58 5.33 9.19 18.55
N ALA A 59 5.14 9.50 17.27
CA ALA A 59 6.16 9.31 16.25
C ALA A 59 7.40 10.19 16.50
N GLN A 60 7.18 11.45 16.90
CA GLN A 60 8.26 12.37 17.21
C GLN A 60 9.05 11.93 18.46
N VAL A 61 8.35 11.51 19.51
CA VAL A 61 8.99 10.96 20.73
C VAL A 61 9.77 9.68 20.41
N SER A 62 9.23 8.79 19.59
CA SER A 62 9.92 7.57 19.14
C SER A 62 11.20 7.90 18.36
N LYS A 63 11.15 8.89 17.47
CA LYS A 63 12.32 9.37 16.72
C LYS A 63 13.40 9.93 17.65
N GLU A 64 13.03 10.74 18.63
CA GLU A 64 13.98 11.30 19.61
C GLU A 64 14.64 10.21 20.45
N ARG A 65 13.88 9.20 20.87
CA ARG A 65 14.43 8.02 21.58
C ARG A 65 15.43 7.25 20.72
N LEU A 66 15.12 7.03 19.45
CA LEU A 66 16.01 6.35 18.51
C LEU A 66 17.31 7.13 18.29
N LEU A 67 17.23 8.46 18.21
CA LEU A 67 18.41 9.32 18.09
C LEU A 67 19.28 9.25 19.36
N ALA A 68 18.68 9.40 20.53
CA ALA A 68 19.38 9.27 21.81
C ALA A 68 20.01 7.88 21.98
N TRP A 69 19.31 6.83 21.54
CA TRP A 69 19.85 5.47 21.51
C TRP A 69 21.07 5.35 20.58
N ALA A 70 21.00 5.93 19.38
CA ALA A 70 22.08 5.87 18.40
C ALA A 70 23.37 6.54 18.91
N GLU A 71 23.22 7.60 19.71
CA GLU A 71 24.31 8.31 20.38
C GLU A 71 24.84 7.57 21.62
N SER A 72 24.05 6.68 22.21
CA SER A 72 24.45 5.90 23.40
C SER A 72 25.28 4.67 23.06
N ASP A 73 26.15 4.25 23.98
CA ASP A 73 26.86 2.97 23.92
C ASP A 73 26.14 1.83 24.65
N LYS A 74 24.84 2.01 24.93
CA LYS A 74 24.04 1.01 25.64
C LYS A 74 23.69 -0.13 24.69
N GLN A 75 24.06 -1.35 25.08
CA GLN A 75 23.64 -2.57 24.38
C GLN A 75 22.11 -2.72 24.51
N THR A 76 21.47 -3.27 23.48
CA THR A 76 20.01 -3.47 23.49
C THR A 76 19.63 -4.44 24.60
N SER A 77 18.88 -3.96 25.59
CA SER A 77 18.14 -4.83 26.51
C SER A 77 17.03 -5.48 25.70
N GLY A 78 17.07 -6.80 25.51
CA GLY A 78 15.99 -7.53 24.84
C GLY A 78 14.62 -7.22 25.47
N GLY A 79 13.55 -7.36 24.69
CA GLY A 79 12.17 -7.08 25.10
C GLY A 79 11.21 -7.13 23.91
N ALA A 80 9.90 -7.07 24.18
CA ALA A 80 8.90 -7.00 23.12
C ALA A 80 8.98 -5.65 22.39
N LEU A 81 8.96 -5.68 21.05
CA LEU A 81 9.12 -4.47 20.21
C LEU A 81 8.09 -3.38 20.57
N GLY A 82 6.85 -3.77 20.85
CA GLY A 82 5.80 -2.85 21.28
C GLY A 82 6.08 -2.16 22.62
N GLU A 83 6.65 -2.86 23.61
CA GLU A 83 7.03 -2.27 24.89
C GLU A 83 8.22 -1.31 24.75
N TRP A 84 9.12 -1.56 23.82
CA TRP A 84 10.23 -0.65 23.54
C TRP A 84 9.77 0.62 22.81
N VAL A 85 8.87 0.46 21.82
CA VAL A 85 8.34 1.58 21.03
C VAL A 85 7.37 2.44 21.85
N TYR A 86 6.51 1.84 22.69
CA TYR A 86 5.43 2.54 23.40
C TYR A 86 5.58 2.58 24.92
N GLY A 87 6.52 1.84 25.50
CA GLY A 87 6.67 1.77 26.95
C GLY A 87 7.00 3.13 27.56
N ARG A 88 6.31 3.45 28.66
CA ARG A 88 6.77 4.44 29.63
C ARG A 88 7.96 3.84 30.36
N GLN A 89 9.17 4.25 30.03
CA GLN A 89 10.26 4.07 30.99
C GLN A 89 10.05 5.08 32.12
N SER A 90 9.79 4.59 33.33
CA SER A 90 10.04 5.38 34.53
C SER A 90 11.55 5.63 34.59
N ILE A 91 11.98 6.84 34.24
CA ILE A 91 13.36 7.25 34.47
C ILE A 91 13.50 7.30 36.00
N SER A 92 14.28 6.38 36.55
CA SER A 92 14.78 6.47 37.91
C SER A 92 15.33 7.87 38.11
N GLN A 93 14.83 8.55 39.14
CA GLN A 93 15.24 9.88 39.56
C GLN A 93 16.75 10.02 39.44
N ASN A 94 17.21 10.99 38.65
CA ASN A 94 18.40 11.76 38.95
C ASN A 94 18.29 13.12 38.25
N ASP A 95 18.30 14.15 39.09
CA ASP A 95 18.70 15.53 38.85
C ASP A 95 17.87 16.38 37.88
N GLY A 96 16.70 16.82 38.37
CA GLY A 96 16.53 18.23 38.69
C GLY A 96 16.38 19.27 37.57
N GLN A 97 16.12 18.89 36.32
CA GLN A 97 15.70 19.85 35.29
C GLN A 97 14.59 19.27 34.41
N SER A 98 13.36 19.72 34.64
CA SER A 98 12.22 19.44 33.77
C SER A 98 12.46 20.05 32.39
N SER A 99 12.37 19.24 31.36
CA SER A 99 12.39 19.71 29.98
C SER A 99 10.96 20.08 29.54
N ASN A 100 10.82 20.90 28.49
CA ASN A 100 9.53 21.31 27.92
C ASN A 100 8.62 20.12 27.52
N VAL A 101 9.19 18.91 27.44
CA VAL A 101 8.49 17.64 27.16
C VAL A 101 7.60 17.20 28.34
N ASP A 102 8.00 17.54 29.57
CA ASP A 102 7.30 17.13 30.81
C ASP A 102 5.99 17.91 31.04
N GLU A 103 5.89 19.12 30.48
CA GLU A 103 4.72 20.00 30.65
C GLU A 103 3.59 19.63 29.66
N ILE A 104 3.95 19.14 28.47
CA ILE A 104 3.00 18.72 27.42
C ILE A 104 2.33 17.38 27.77
N ASP A 105 3.07 16.42 28.33
CA ASP A 105 2.53 15.09 28.74
C ASP A 105 1.56 15.20 29.93
N LYS A 106 1.80 16.16 30.82
CA LYS A 106 0.93 16.42 31.99
C LYS A 106 -0.43 16.99 31.58
N LEU A 107 -0.44 17.94 30.63
CA LEU A 107 -1.65 18.57 30.11
C LEU A 107 -2.55 17.61 29.31
N GLN A 108 -1.98 16.58 28.68
CA GLN A 108 -2.75 15.58 27.94
C GLN A 108 -3.30 14.46 28.85
N SER A 109 -2.66 14.18 29.99
CA SER A 109 -3.10 13.16 30.94
C SER A 109 -4.39 13.53 31.69
N ASP A 110 -4.61 14.81 31.98
CA ASP A 110 -5.81 15.27 32.69
C ASP A 110 -7.08 15.24 31.81
N SER A 111 -6.93 15.20 30.48
CA SER A 111 -8.04 15.15 29.51
C SER A 111 -8.59 13.73 29.28
N LEU A 112 -7.86 12.69 29.72
CA LEU A 112 -8.17 11.28 29.41
C LEU A 112 -8.87 10.50 30.55
N ASN A 113 -9.21 11.17 31.64
CA ASN A 113 -9.89 10.56 32.80
C ASN A 113 -11.40 10.29 32.58
N GLY A 114 -11.91 10.48 31.35
CA GLY A 114 -13.33 10.39 31.01
C GLY A 114 -13.84 9.05 30.46
N TRP A 115 -12.98 8.07 30.16
CA TRP A 115 -13.41 6.76 29.65
C TRP A 115 -12.88 5.59 30.48
N GLY A 116 -13.66 5.26 31.51
CA GLY A 116 -14.01 3.91 31.96
C GLY A 116 -12.92 2.83 32.04
N GLN A 117 -12.59 2.45 33.28
CA GLN A 117 -11.86 1.23 33.65
C GLN A 117 -12.45 -0.03 32.98
N ILE A 118 -11.58 -0.90 32.44
CA ILE A 118 -11.96 -2.23 31.94
C ILE A 118 -11.84 -3.25 33.10
N PRO A 119 -12.87 -4.07 33.40
CA PRO A 119 -12.82 -5.06 34.48
C PRO A 119 -12.00 -6.30 34.09
N PRO A 120 -11.51 -7.10 35.06
CA PRO A 120 -10.64 -8.23 34.77
C PRO A 120 -11.40 -9.41 34.16
N ARG A 121 -10.74 -10.04 33.19
CA ARG A 121 -11.10 -11.26 32.44
C ARG A 121 -11.88 -12.31 33.24
N ALA A 122 -13.07 -12.64 32.75
CA ALA A 122 -13.66 -13.98 32.90
C ALA A 122 -14.55 -14.30 31.70
N TYR A 123 -14.50 -15.57 31.29
CA TYR A 123 -15.30 -16.27 30.27
C TYR A 123 -14.85 -16.11 28.82
N GLU A 124 -14.18 -17.16 28.36
CA GLU A 124 -14.09 -17.59 26.96
C GLU A 124 -15.47 -17.43 26.31
N ARG A 125 -15.61 -16.45 25.40
CA ARG A 125 -16.67 -16.49 24.40
C ARG A 125 -16.15 -17.32 23.23
N PRO A 126 -17.00 -18.19 22.63
CA PRO A 126 -16.69 -18.74 21.32
C PRO A 126 -16.33 -17.58 20.40
N VAL A 127 -15.18 -17.65 19.75
CA VAL A 127 -14.79 -16.72 18.71
C VAL A 127 -15.82 -16.91 17.60
N GLU A 128 -16.84 -16.06 17.56
CA GLU A 128 -17.56 -15.88 16.30
C GLU A 128 -16.52 -15.40 15.29
N PRO A 129 -16.46 -16.02 14.10
CA PRO A 129 -15.46 -15.64 13.12
C PRO A 129 -15.66 -14.15 12.83
N GLU A 130 -14.70 -13.33 13.26
CA GLU A 130 -14.64 -11.94 12.83
C GLU A 130 -14.71 -11.96 11.31
N GLN A 131 -15.84 -11.52 10.76
CA GLN A 131 -15.97 -11.22 9.35
C GLN A 131 -14.89 -10.17 9.08
N ARG A 132 -13.76 -10.60 8.50
CA ARG A 132 -12.66 -9.73 8.10
C ARG A 132 -13.27 -8.60 7.28
N LYS A 133 -13.26 -7.38 7.81
CA LYS A 133 -13.67 -6.20 7.05
C LYS A 133 -12.87 -6.18 5.75
N PRO A 134 -13.50 -6.05 4.57
CA PRO A 134 -12.79 -5.96 3.31
C PRO A 134 -11.75 -4.83 3.38
N ASN A 135 -10.53 -5.07 2.88
CA ASN A 135 -9.48 -4.06 2.79
C ASN A 135 -9.79 -3.12 1.62
N VAL A 136 -10.88 -2.36 1.74
CA VAL A 136 -11.48 -1.56 0.67
C VAL A 136 -11.57 -0.10 1.11
N MET A 137 -11.20 0.83 0.23
CA MET A 137 -11.41 2.27 0.42
C MET A 137 -12.46 2.80 -0.55
N LEU A 138 -13.21 3.82 -0.13
CA LEU A 138 -14.12 4.53 -1.02
C LEU A 138 -13.34 5.24 -2.14
N SER A 139 -13.90 5.19 -3.34
CA SER A 139 -13.45 5.92 -4.52
C SER A 139 -13.79 7.40 -4.42
N LEU A 140 -13.14 8.24 -5.22
CA LEU A 140 -13.59 9.61 -5.49
C LEU A 140 -14.88 9.64 -6.34
N THR A 141 -15.19 8.54 -7.03
CA THR A 141 -16.46 8.36 -7.74
C THR A 141 -17.54 7.83 -6.80
N PRO A 142 -18.71 8.50 -6.68
CA PRO A 142 -19.80 8.01 -5.86
C PRO A 142 -20.28 6.62 -6.30
N GLY A 143 -20.59 5.77 -5.33
CA GLY A 143 -21.01 4.38 -5.57
C GLY A 143 -19.87 3.43 -5.92
N ALA A 144 -18.62 3.89 -5.99
CA ALA A 144 -17.45 3.05 -6.22
C ALA A 144 -16.56 2.91 -4.98
N ALA A 145 -15.87 1.79 -4.90
CA ALA A 145 -14.82 1.53 -3.95
C ALA A 145 -13.68 0.77 -4.64
N GLN A 146 -12.50 0.73 -4.04
CA GLN A 146 -11.35 0.01 -4.55
C GLN A 146 -10.65 -0.77 -3.44
N GLU A 147 -10.11 -1.93 -3.80
CA GLU A 147 -9.26 -2.69 -2.89
C GLU A 147 -7.92 -1.97 -2.64
N ILE A 148 -7.46 -2.04 -1.40
CA ILE A 148 -6.20 -1.45 -0.94
C ILE A 148 -5.10 -2.51 -1.08
N TYR A 149 -4.14 -2.25 -1.95
CA TYR A 149 -2.97 -3.11 -2.18
C TYR A 149 -1.73 -2.58 -1.47
N PHE A 150 -1.59 -1.26 -1.37
CA PHE A 150 -0.42 -0.61 -0.77
C PHE A 150 -0.82 0.35 0.35
N TYR A 151 0.07 0.53 1.33
CA TYR A 151 -0.17 1.40 2.49
C TYR A 151 -0.38 2.88 2.11
N ASN A 152 0.08 3.29 0.93
CA ASN A 152 0.00 4.65 0.40
C ASN A 152 -1.02 4.79 -0.73
N ASP A 153 -1.90 3.79 -0.93
CA ASP A 153 -2.98 3.91 -1.89
C ASP A 153 -3.86 5.10 -1.53
N LYS A 154 -4.33 5.79 -2.57
CA LYS A 154 -5.19 6.96 -2.48
C LYS A 154 -6.50 6.69 -3.20
N PRO A 155 -7.62 7.31 -2.76
CA PRO A 155 -8.89 7.20 -3.46
C PRO A 155 -8.72 7.69 -4.90
N ASN A 156 -9.05 6.83 -5.87
CA ASN A 156 -8.99 7.13 -7.29
C ASN A 156 -10.41 7.31 -7.85
N GLU A 157 -10.54 7.71 -9.11
CA GLU A 157 -11.83 7.82 -9.79
C GLU A 157 -12.05 6.61 -10.71
N TYR A 158 -13.31 6.18 -10.83
CA TYR A 158 -13.79 5.15 -11.75
C TYR A 158 -14.95 5.67 -12.61
N PRO A 159 -14.68 6.48 -13.65
CA PRO A 159 -15.71 7.23 -14.37
C PRO A 159 -16.79 6.38 -15.06
N CYS A 160 -16.53 5.10 -15.35
CA CYS A 160 -17.52 4.17 -15.88
C CYS A 160 -18.58 3.73 -14.86
N THR A 161 -18.43 4.06 -13.57
CA THR A 161 -19.37 3.66 -12.51
C THR A 161 -20.76 4.28 -12.72
N PRO A 162 -21.81 3.47 -12.92
CA PRO A 162 -23.18 3.97 -13.04
C PRO A 162 -23.60 4.75 -11.79
N GLN A 163 -24.16 5.93 -12.00
CA GLN A 163 -24.73 6.75 -10.91
C GLN A 163 -26.21 6.44 -10.67
N GLU A 164 -26.92 6.05 -11.73
CA GLU A 164 -28.31 5.62 -11.70
C GLU A 164 -28.45 4.38 -12.59
N TYR A 165 -29.15 3.36 -12.08
CA TYR A 165 -29.43 2.13 -12.82
C TYR A 165 -30.64 1.41 -12.26
N SER A 166 -31.26 0.59 -13.11
CA SER A 166 -32.34 -0.32 -12.74
C SER A 166 -31.99 -1.73 -13.18
N GLY A 167 -32.24 -2.73 -12.34
CA GLY A 167 -31.94 -4.12 -12.63
C GLY A 167 -30.54 -4.52 -12.13
N ASP A 168 -29.85 -5.36 -12.90
CA ASP A 168 -28.56 -5.92 -12.52
C ASP A 168 -27.44 -4.86 -12.54
N PRO A 169 -26.77 -4.59 -11.40
CA PRO A 169 -25.76 -3.52 -11.30
C PRO A 169 -24.57 -3.72 -12.24
N LEU A 170 -24.05 -4.95 -12.38
CA LEU A 170 -22.89 -5.24 -13.22
C LEU A 170 -23.23 -5.14 -14.70
N THR A 171 -24.45 -5.47 -15.10
CA THR A 171 -24.95 -5.22 -16.46
C THR A 171 -25.04 -3.72 -16.76
N ALA A 172 -25.49 -2.90 -15.80
CA ALA A 172 -25.49 -1.45 -15.94
C ALA A 172 -24.05 -0.90 -16.04
N TYR A 173 -23.11 -1.43 -15.25
CA TYR A 173 -21.70 -1.07 -15.34
C TYR A 173 -21.13 -1.43 -16.72
N ALA A 174 -21.39 -2.64 -17.21
CA ALA A 174 -20.94 -3.08 -18.53
C ALA A 174 -21.47 -2.21 -19.67
N ALA A 175 -22.69 -1.66 -19.55
CA ALA A 175 -23.25 -0.74 -20.54
C ALA A 175 -22.46 0.58 -20.67
N ASN A 176 -21.73 0.98 -19.62
CA ASN A 176 -20.85 2.16 -19.63
C ASN A 176 -19.44 1.87 -20.15
N LEU A 177 -19.09 0.59 -20.36
CA LEU A 177 -17.78 0.18 -20.88
C LEU A 177 -17.79 0.25 -22.41
N THR A 178 -17.50 1.44 -22.95
CA THR A 178 -17.19 1.60 -24.38
C THR A 178 -15.69 1.57 -24.61
N GLU A 179 -15.27 1.15 -25.80
CA GLU A 179 -13.85 1.16 -26.18
C GLU A 179 -13.24 2.56 -25.95
N ASN A 180 -12.07 2.61 -25.33
CA ASN A 180 -11.35 3.81 -24.94
C ASN A 180 -12.07 4.74 -23.94
N ALA A 181 -13.16 4.31 -23.30
CA ALA A 181 -13.73 5.05 -22.17
C ALA A 181 -12.74 5.08 -20.99
N VAL A 182 -12.70 6.20 -20.25
CA VAL A 182 -11.85 6.32 -19.05
C VAL A 182 -12.41 5.42 -17.95
N TYR A 183 -11.73 4.32 -17.69
CA TYR A 183 -12.11 3.34 -16.68
C TYR A 183 -11.58 3.75 -15.30
N TRP A 184 -10.34 4.23 -15.24
CA TRP A 184 -9.68 4.62 -14.00
C TRP A 184 -8.87 5.89 -14.20
N ARG A 185 -8.92 6.78 -13.23
CA ARG A 185 -8.09 7.99 -13.16
C ARG A 185 -7.52 8.12 -11.76
N ASN A 186 -6.23 8.40 -11.66
CA ASN A 186 -5.62 8.55 -10.34
C ASN A 186 -6.10 9.82 -9.64
N ASN A 187 -5.93 9.85 -8.32
CA ASN A 187 -6.33 10.97 -7.46
C ASN A 187 -5.80 12.37 -7.85
N ASN A 188 -4.74 12.46 -8.67
CA ASN A 188 -4.18 13.74 -9.14
C ASN A 188 -4.64 14.12 -10.55
N GLY A 189 -5.32 13.21 -11.27
CA GLY A 189 -5.83 13.43 -12.62
C GLY A 189 -4.78 13.41 -13.75
N ASP A 190 -3.52 13.07 -13.46
CA ASP A 190 -2.44 13.05 -14.45
C ASP A 190 -2.26 11.70 -15.16
N ARG A 191 -2.89 10.64 -14.65
CA ARG A 191 -2.81 9.28 -15.19
C ARG A 191 -4.18 8.66 -15.33
N GLU A 192 -4.44 8.16 -16.53
CA GLU A 192 -5.70 7.52 -16.90
C GLU A 192 -5.45 6.16 -17.53
N TYR A 193 -6.35 5.22 -17.25
CA TYR A 193 -6.46 3.94 -17.93
C TYR A 193 -7.82 3.87 -18.62
N VAL A 194 -7.80 3.44 -19.88
CA VAL A 194 -8.98 3.35 -20.72
C VAL A 194 -9.32 1.91 -21.05
N VAL A 195 -10.59 1.65 -21.31
CA VAL A 195 -11.11 0.31 -21.63
C VAL A 195 -10.52 -0.19 -22.94
N ASP A 196 -9.95 -1.39 -22.90
CA ASP A 196 -9.54 -2.16 -24.08
C ASP A 196 -10.59 -3.21 -24.43
N LYS A 197 -10.93 -4.08 -23.47
CA LYS A 197 -12.01 -5.09 -23.59
C LYS A 197 -12.55 -5.49 -22.23
N TYR A 198 -13.74 -6.09 -22.20
CA TYR A 198 -14.36 -6.57 -20.95
C TYR A 198 -15.18 -7.85 -21.17
N GLY A 199 -15.50 -8.54 -20.08
CA GLY A 199 -16.34 -9.74 -20.10
C GLY A 199 -16.80 -10.16 -18.71
N PHE A 200 -17.92 -10.87 -18.65
CA PHE A 200 -18.43 -11.42 -17.40
C PHE A 200 -17.77 -12.76 -17.06
N SER A 201 -17.61 -13.05 -15.79
CA SER A 201 -17.40 -14.42 -15.29
C SER A 201 -18.56 -15.33 -15.72
N GLU A 202 -18.33 -16.65 -15.73
CA GLU A 202 -19.37 -17.62 -16.10
C GLU A 202 -20.61 -17.54 -15.20
N ASP A 203 -20.43 -17.26 -13.91
CA ASP A 203 -21.48 -17.08 -12.92
C ASP A 203 -22.10 -15.66 -12.91
N ARG A 204 -21.53 -14.74 -13.71
CA ARG A 204 -21.89 -13.33 -13.83
C ARG A 204 -21.79 -12.51 -12.54
N ASN A 205 -21.10 -13.01 -11.53
CA ASN A 205 -20.87 -12.27 -10.28
C ASN A 205 -19.70 -11.28 -10.37
N SER A 206 -18.87 -11.42 -11.41
CA SER A 206 -17.72 -10.55 -11.66
C SER A 206 -17.72 -10.03 -13.09
N LEU A 207 -17.32 -8.76 -13.23
CA LEU A 207 -17.04 -8.13 -14.51
C LEU A 207 -15.53 -7.91 -14.61
N TYR A 208 -14.88 -8.54 -15.57
CA TYR A 208 -13.46 -8.38 -15.82
C TYR A 208 -13.24 -7.33 -16.92
N ILE A 209 -12.33 -6.40 -16.69
CA ILE A 209 -12.02 -5.30 -17.60
C ILE A 209 -10.51 -5.28 -17.83
N MET A 210 -10.11 -5.46 -19.08
CA MET A 210 -8.75 -5.18 -19.53
C MET A 210 -8.67 -3.72 -19.96
N THR A 211 -7.64 -3.04 -19.49
CA THR A 211 -7.41 -1.62 -19.74
C THR A 211 -5.99 -1.38 -20.20
N LYS A 212 -5.78 -0.24 -20.86
CA LYS A 212 -4.46 0.26 -21.29
C LYS A 212 -4.26 1.69 -20.84
N SER A 213 -3.01 2.08 -20.60
CA SER A 213 -2.68 3.47 -20.22
C SER A 213 -3.07 4.42 -21.35
N ALA A 214 -3.72 5.54 -21.01
CA ALA A 214 -3.94 6.66 -21.93
C ALA A 214 -2.79 7.69 -21.87
N TYR A 215 -1.61 7.22 -21.49
CA TYR A 215 -0.39 8.01 -21.40
C TYR A 215 0.82 7.11 -21.65
N VAL A 216 1.94 7.74 -21.95
CA VAL A 216 3.26 7.12 -22.08
C VAL A 216 4.25 7.83 -21.17
N TRP A 217 5.25 7.10 -20.68
CA TRP A 217 6.33 7.70 -19.91
C TRP A 217 7.34 8.36 -20.86
N ARG A 218 7.75 9.58 -20.53
CA ARG A 218 8.81 10.30 -21.23
C ARG A 218 9.83 10.78 -20.22
N ASP A 219 11.10 10.53 -20.50
CA ASP A 219 12.19 10.99 -19.66
C ASP A 219 12.41 12.49 -19.86
N ARG A 220 12.77 13.15 -18.76
CA ARG A 220 13.17 14.56 -18.73
C ARG A 220 14.68 14.66 -18.60
N ASP A 221 15.21 15.84 -18.92
CA ASP A 221 16.64 16.15 -18.83
C ASP A 221 17.20 16.04 -17.40
N ASP A 222 16.34 16.14 -16.38
CA ASP A 222 16.69 15.96 -14.97
C ASP A 222 16.81 14.47 -14.55
N GLY A 223 16.49 13.54 -15.46
CA GLY A 223 16.51 12.10 -15.21
C GLY A 223 15.26 11.57 -14.50
N ASP A 224 14.21 12.39 -14.34
CA ASP A 224 12.89 11.94 -13.93
C ASP A 224 12.01 11.66 -15.15
N SER A 225 10.96 10.86 -14.98
CA SER A 225 10.00 10.56 -16.05
C SER A 225 8.65 11.22 -15.74
N ILE A 226 7.98 11.73 -16.78
CA ILE A 226 6.62 12.27 -16.72
C ILE A 226 5.67 11.39 -17.53
N ALA A 227 4.45 11.21 -17.02
CA ALA A 227 3.34 10.68 -17.79
C ALA A 227 2.84 11.75 -18.77
N VAL A 228 2.94 11.48 -20.07
CA VAL A 228 2.44 12.34 -21.14
C VAL A 228 1.18 11.70 -21.71
N PRO A 229 -0.01 12.35 -21.62
CA PRO A 229 -1.24 11.83 -22.19
C PRO A 229 -1.11 11.60 -23.70
N ILE A 230 -1.59 10.46 -24.19
CA ILE A 230 -1.54 10.13 -25.63
C ILE A 230 -2.36 11.11 -26.47
N ALA A 231 -3.39 11.73 -25.89
CA ALA A 231 -4.21 12.75 -26.55
C ALA A 231 -3.41 14.00 -26.95
N ASN A 232 -2.24 14.21 -26.33
CA ASN A 232 -1.33 15.32 -26.64
C ASN A 232 -0.23 14.93 -27.63
N LEU A 233 -0.20 13.66 -28.08
CA LEU A 233 0.83 13.12 -28.96
C LEU A 233 0.26 12.83 -30.36
N ASN A 234 1.10 12.98 -31.36
CA ASN A 234 0.82 12.50 -32.71
C ASN A 234 0.98 10.97 -32.77
N LYS A 235 0.34 10.31 -33.75
CA LYS A 235 0.35 8.84 -33.88
C LYS A 235 1.75 8.24 -34.09
N ASP A 236 2.69 9.03 -34.58
CA ASP A 236 4.08 8.67 -34.82
C ASP A 236 5.00 8.95 -33.62
N GLU A 237 4.49 9.60 -32.57
CA GLU A 237 5.25 9.97 -31.37
C GLU A 237 5.20 8.89 -30.26
N PHE A 238 4.42 7.82 -30.46
CA PHE A 238 4.39 6.67 -29.56
C PHE A 238 4.03 5.36 -30.30
N SER A 239 4.48 4.23 -29.75
CA SER A 239 4.04 2.89 -30.14
C SER A 239 3.00 2.33 -29.16
N GLU A 240 2.09 1.49 -29.64
CA GLU A 240 1.17 0.74 -28.76
C GLU A 240 1.90 -0.17 -27.77
N ASP A 241 3.11 -0.62 -28.11
CA ASP A 241 3.95 -1.46 -27.24
C ASP A 241 4.46 -0.70 -26.00
N GLU A 242 4.40 0.64 -26.01
CA GLU A 242 4.73 1.47 -24.85
C GLU A 242 3.58 1.58 -23.84
N LEU A 243 2.37 1.14 -24.22
CA LEU A 243 1.20 1.23 -23.36
C LEU A 243 1.22 0.12 -22.31
N ASN A 244 0.91 0.50 -21.07
CA ASN A 244 0.83 -0.44 -19.97
C ASN A 244 -0.58 -1.01 -19.89
N TYR A 245 -0.71 -2.33 -19.86
CA TYR A 245 -1.98 -3.01 -19.72
C TYR A 245 -2.24 -3.44 -18.27
N GLN A 246 -3.52 -3.48 -17.88
CA GLN A 246 -3.97 -3.95 -16.57
C GLN A 246 -5.25 -4.77 -16.72
N LEU A 247 -5.43 -5.76 -15.84
CA LEU A 247 -6.66 -6.53 -15.70
C LEU A 247 -7.31 -6.24 -14.35
N GLY A 248 -8.51 -5.68 -14.40
CA GLY A 248 -9.34 -5.40 -13.23
C GLY A 248 -10.53 -6.34 -13.14
N GLU A 249 -11.03 -6.50 -11.92
CA GLU A 249 -12.29 -7.16 -11.60
C GLU A 249 -13.20 -6.16 -10.89
N VAL A 250 -14.46 -6.09 -11.30
CA VAL A 250 -15.50 -5.32 -10.63
C VAL A 250 -16.56 -6.28 -10.14
N ILE A 251 -16.82 -6.21 -8.83
CA ILE A 251 -17.94 -6.88 -8.18
C ILE A 251 -18.90 -5.83 -7.64
N TYR A 252 -20.15 -6.22 -7.39
CA TYR A 252 -21.12 -5.37 -6.72
C TYR A 252 -21.41 -5.95 -5.33
N ASP A 253 -21.00 -5.23 -4.29
CA ASP A 253 -21.11 -5.66 -2.89
C ASP A 253 -21.44 -4.48 -2.00
N ASP A 254 -22.31 -4.68 -1.00
CA ASP A 254 -22.77 -3.62 -0.06
C ASP A 254 -23.17 -2.28 -0.73
N ASN A 255 -23.87 -2.37 -1.87
CA ASN A 255 -24.27 -1.24 -2.71
C ASN A 255 -23.12 -0.39 -3.27
N LEU A 256 -21.95 -1.00 -3.42
CA LEU A 256 -20.76 -0.41 -4.01
C LEU A 256 -20.25 -1.26 -5.17
N PHE A 257 -19.80 -0.60 -6.22
CA PHE A 257 -18.95 -1.21 -7.24
C PHE A 257 -17.52 -1.28 -6.69
N VAL A 258 -17.09 -2.47 -6.28
CA VAL A 258 -15.77 -2.70 -5.71
C VAL A 258 -14.81 -3.10 -6.83
N HIS A 259 -13.81 -2.26 -7.04
CA HIS A 259 -12.79 -2.42 -8.07
C HIS A 259 -11.56 -3.09 -7.49
N LYS A 260 -11.17 -4.20 -8.10
CA LYS A 260 -10.00 -4.99 -7.75
C LYS A 260 -9.08 -5.08 -8.94
N ARG A 261 -7.81 -5.34 -8.67
CA ARG A 261 -6.78 -5.73 -9.63
C ARG A 261 -6.63 -7.23 -9.54
N VAL A 262 -6.75 -7.90 -10.68
CA VAL A 262 -6.48 -9.34 -10.75
C VAL A 262 -4.99 -9.59 -10.53
N GLU A 263 -4.14 -8.71 -11.07
CA GLU A 263 -2.70 -8.76 -10.91
C GLU A 263 -2.12 -7.39 -10.56
N THR A 264 -1.09 -7.39 -9.71
CA THR A 264 -0.35 -6.18 -9.34
C THR A 264 0.98 -6.12 -10.07
N GLY A 265 1.27 -4.99 -10.72
CA GLY A 265 2.54 -4.75 -11.43
C GLY A 265 2.35 -4.49 -12.92
N PHE A 266 3.47 -4.43 -13.64
CA PHE A 266 3.48 -4.32 -15.10
C PHE A 266 3.58 -5.72 -15.70
N MET A 267 2.47 -6.18 -16.29
CA MET A 267 2.39 -7.49 -16.93
C MET A 267 2.39 -7.34 -18.46
N PRO A 268 2.98 -8.29 -19.21
CA PRO A 268 2.86 -8.32 -20.66
C PRO A 268 1.39 -8.41 -21.10
N LYS A 269 1.07 -7.79 -22.23
CA LYS A 269 -0.29 -7.80 -22.79
C LYS A 269 -0.80 -9.22 -22.98
N GLU A 270 -0.02 -10.07 -23.64
CA GLU A 270 -0.39 -11.43 -24.00
C GLU A 270 -0.75 -12.28 -22.76
N TYR A 271 -0.01 -12.10 -21.67
CA TYR A 271 -0.30 -12.77 -20.40
C TYR A 271 -1.65 -12.33 -19.82
N LEU A 272 -1.94 -11.02 -19.83
CA LEU A 272 -3.22 -10.50 -19.36
C LEU A 272 -4.38 -10.93 -20.25
N GLU A 273 -4.16 -11.09 -21.56
CA GLU A 273 -5.17 -11.62 -22.48
C GLU A 273 -5.51 -13.09 -22.18
N GLU A 274 -4.49 -13.92 -21.92
CA GLU A 274 -4.70 -15.31 -21.53
C GLU A 274 -5.42 -15.47 -20.20
N LEU A 275 -5.10 -14.60 -19.23
CA LEU A 275 -5.75 -14.58 -17.92
C LEU A 275 -7.19 -14.07 -18.02
N PHE A 276 -7.42 -13.03 -18.83
CA PHE A 276 -8.76 -12.53 -19.13
C PHE A 276 -9.65 -13.64 -19.71
N ASP A 277 -9.16 -14.40 -20.69
CA ASP A 277 -9.90 -15.51 -21.28
C ASP A 277 -10.17 -16.65 -20.27
N GLU A 278 -9.29 -16.85 -19.29
CA GLU A 278 -9.51 -17.80 -18.19
C GLU A 278 -10.63 -17.32 -17.26
N CYS A 279 -10.58 -16.07 -16.83
CA CYS A 279 -11.56 -15.44 -15.94
C CYS A 279 -12.99 -15.46 -16.51
N ILE A 280 -13.15 -15.39 -17.83
CA ILE A 280 -14.47 -15.41 -18.50
C ILE A 280 -14.87 -16.79 -19.06
N GLY A 281 -14.12 -17.85 -18.72
CA GLY A 281 -14.45 -19.23 -19.12
C GLY A 281 -14.19 -19.57 -20.59
N LYS A 282 -13.35 -18.82 -21.30
CA LYS A 282 -13.00 -19.07 -22.72
C LYS A 282 -11.83 -20.03 -22.91
N LYS A 283 -11.00 -20.29 -21.89
CA LYS A 283 -9.99 -21.37 -21.94
C LYS A 283 -10.69 -22.74 -21.84
N ASN A 284 -11.20 -23.22 -22.97
CA ASN A 284 -11.62 -24.60 -23.29
C ASN A 284 -11.72 -25.58 -22.10
N LYS A 285 -12.91 -26.05 -21.71
CA LYS A 285 -13.63 -27.16 -22.39
C LYS A 285 -12.74 -27.93 -23.39
N LYS A 286 -11.58 -28.43 -22.95
CA LYS A 286 -10.96 -29.58 -23.59
C LYS A 286 -11.90 -30.74 -23.35
N ILE A 287 -12.73 -31.01 -24.37
CA ILE A 287 -13.49 -32.23 -24.49
C ILE A 287 -12.48 -33.37 -24.39
N ASP A 288 -12.57 -34.15 -23.31
CA ASP A 288 -12.06 -35.51 -23.26
C ASP A 288 -12.74 -36.28 -24.39
N LYS A 289 -12.12 -36.30 -25.57
CA LYS A 289 -12.42 -37.31 -26.58
C LYS A 289 -11.53 -38.51 -26.26
N ASN A 290 -12.13 -39.45 -25.53
CA ASN A 290 -11.76 -40.86 -25.50
C ASN A 290 -11.49 -41.39 -26.91
#